data_AF-A0A8C4W6B0-F1
#
_entry.id   AF-A0A8C4W6B0-F1
#
_cell.length_a   1.000
_cell.length_b   1.000
_cell.length_c   1.000
_cell.angle_alpha   90.00
_cell.angle_beta   90.00
_cell.angle_gamma   90.00
#
_symmetry.space_group_name_H-M   'P 1'
#
loop_
_entity.id
_entity.type
_entity.pdbx_description
1 polymer ?
#
loop_
_entity_poly.entity_id
_entity_poly.type
_entity_poly.pdbx_seq_one_letter_code
_entity_poly.pdbx_strand_id
1 'polypeptide(L)'
;MQRVLGAALRRWEAVAAARRSGRAGLRLLAEAGRRKAALLWQPVSGGGAPPTGSDAPEGGSGGKCGCALSWRRGKHVAVAAQAGLDAPGLLPMVETFCARAMRVAEADLVQQLRSVRPAKEKRQWVHGILETIQRCSHVLEVSIPVKRDSGHWEVIEGWRAQHSQHLLPCKGGVRFCESIGIDDVKALAALMTYKCAVVGKSLRVGKERELEKITRQFTVEMAKKGFIGPGTDVAAPDINTGEREMSWIADTYSRTLGYKDINAHACVTGKPISQGGIHGRVPATGRGLLHGIENYINNTLYMNLIGLSPGFPGKTFVLQGFGNTGLHTMRYLHRCGACCVCVGEVDGAIYNSSGIHPKELQDYKTEHGTIVGFPKAEPYEGSVLEVPCDILIPAAVEKQLTKENAHRVQAKIIAEAANGPTTPAAHEIFLQRNILVIPDLYVNAGGVTVSFFEWLKNLNHVSYGRLTFKYERDSNYHLLMSVQQSLERTLGKGSGEIPIVPSPEFQARVAGASEKDIVHSGLAYTMDRSAQQIMNIATRYNLGLDQRTAAYLCAIEKVFRVYNEAGFAY
;
A
#
# COMPACT_ATOMS: atom_id res chain seq x y z
N MET A 1 -2.48 -51.39 9.24
CA MET A 1 -1.50 -50.29 9.08
C MET A 1 -0.43 -50.55 8.00
N GLN A 2 0.12 -51.77 7.85
CA GLN A 2 1.12 -52.08 6.80
C GLN A 2 0.60 -52.06 5.33
N ARG A 3 -0.70 -52.29 5.08
CA ARG A 3 -1.27 -52.19 3.72
C ARG A 3 -1.46 -50.74 3.22
N VAL A 4 -1.52 -49.75 4.12
CA VAL A 4 -1.70 -48.32 3.77
C VAL A 4 -0.35 -47.68 3.42
N LEU A 5 0.74 -48.09 4.07
CA LEU A 5 2.10 -47.64 3.77
C LEU A 5 2.61 -48.14 2.40
N GLY A 6 2.25 -49.36 1.99
CA GLY A 6 2.64 -49.91 0.68
C GLY A 6 1.92 -49.29 -0.53
N ALA A 7 0.79 -48.59 -0.33
CA ALA A 7 0.10 -47.86 -1.38
C ALA A 7 0.64 -46.43 -1.56
N ALA A 8 1.13 -45.82 -0.48
CA ALA A 8 1.74 -44.50 -0.50
C ALA A 8 3.12 -44.49 -1.18
N LEU A 9 3.93 -45.54 -0.96
CA LEU A 9 5.26 -45.68 -1.59
C LEU A 9 5.19 -45.80 -3.12
N ARG A 10 4.24 -46.61 -3.63
CA ARG A 10 4.03 -46.81 -5.07
C ARG A 10 3.51 -45.57 -5.80
N ARG A 11 2.76 -44.70 -5.11
CA ARG A 11 2.34 -43.39 -5.63
C ARG A 11 3.51 -42.41 -5.73
N TRP A 12 4.48 -42.49 -4.82
CA TRP A 12 5.67 -41.62 -4.84
C TRP A 12 6.64 -41.97 -5.97
N GLU A 13 6.83 -43.26 -6.25
CA GLU A 13 7.69 -43.71 -7.36
C GLU A 13 7.12 -43.31 -8.74
N ALA A 14 5.80 -43.35 -8.91
CA ALA A 14 5.13 -42.90 -10.14
C ALA A 14 5.28 -41.38 -10.39
N VAL A 15 5.24 -40.56 -9.33
CA VAL A 15 5.44 -39.10 -9.40
C VAL A 15 6.91 -38.75 -9.69
N ALA A 16 7.86 -39.54 -9.17
CA ALA A 16 9.28 -39.38 -9.45
C ALA A 16 9.65 -39.82 -10.89
N ALA A 17 8.93 -40.77 -11.48
CA ALA A 17 9.08 -41.15 -12.88
C ALA A 17 8.53 -40.08 -13.84
N ALA A 18 7.37 -39.50 -13.54
CA ALA A 18 6.76 -38.42 -14.33
C ALA A 18 7.59 -37.11 -14.32
N ARG A 19 8.34 -36.85 -13.24
CA ARG A 19 9.28 -35.70 -13.17
C ARG A 19 10.53 -35.88 -14.03
N ARG A 20 10.94 -37.13 -14.33
CA ARG A 20 12.10 -37.41 -15.18
C ARG A 20 11.78 -37.27 -16.67
N SER A 21 10.55 -37.58 -17.10
CA SER A 21 10.11 -37.42 -18.50
C SER A 21 9.78 -35.97 -18.90
N GLY A 22 9.41 -35.10 -17.94
CA GLY A 22 9.11 -33.69 -18.21
C GLY A 22 10.30 -32.84 -18.70
N ARG A 23 11.55 -33.26 -18.44
CA ARG A 23 12.76 -32.55 -18.90
C ARG A 23 13.04 -32.74 -20.41
N ALA A 24 12.45 -33.73 -21.07
CA ALA A 24 12.58 -33.91 -22.52
C ALA A 24 11.65 -32.98 -23.32
N GLY A 25 10.46 -32.65 -22.80
CA GLY A 25 9.51 -31.76 -23.47
C GLY A 25 9.93 -30.29 -23.54
N LEU A 26 10.76 -29.83 -22.58
CA LEU A 26 11.26 -28.45 -22.54
C LEU A 26 12.34 -28.16 -23.61
N ARG A 27 13.02 -29.17 -24.15
CA ARG A 27 13.98 -28.98 -25.25
C ARG A 27 13.30 -28.82 -26.62
N LEU A 28 12.15 -29.48 -26.85
CA LEU A 28 11.40 -29.38 -28.11
C LEU A 28 10.62 -28.06 -28.26
N LEU A 29 10.16 -27.47 -27.16
CA LEU A 29 9.51 -26.15 -27.19
C LEU A 29 10.49 -24.98 -27.45
N ALA A 30 11.78 -25.17 -27.12
CA ALA A 30 12.84 -24.19 -27.36
C ALA A 30 13.35 -24.14 -28.82
N GLU A 31 12.98 -25.13 -29.65
CA GLU A 31 13.27 -25.14 -31.10
C GLU A 31 12.11 -24.59 -31.93
N ALA A 32 10.86 -24.75 -31.49
CA ALA A 32 9.69 -24.20 -32.18
C ALA A 32 9.57 -22.66 -32.08
N GLY A 33 10.09 -22.05 -31.00
CA GLY A 33 10.07 -20.60 -30.79
C GLY A 33 10.98 -19.78 -31.70
N ARG A 34 11.97 -20.41 -32.36
CA ARG A 34 12.95 -19.71 -33.21
C ARG A 34 12.55 -19.57 -34.68
N ARG A 35 11.44 -20.18 -35.12
CA ARG A 35 10.95 -20.10 -36.51
C ARG A 35 9.74 -19.17 -36.74
N LYS A 36 9.22 -18.51 -35.70
CA LYS A 36 8.08 -17.56 -35.83
C LYS A 36 8.44 -16.08 -35.78
N ALA A 37 9.72 -15.73 -35.64
CA ALA A 37 10.19 -14.34 -35.56
C ALA A 37 10.57 -13.71 -36.92
N ALA A 38 10.20 -14.30 -38.06
CA ALA A 38 10.63 -13.83 -39.39
C ALA A 38 9.49 -13.57 -40.40
N LEU A 39 8.23 -13.56 -39.98
CA LEU A 39 7.13 -13.11 -40.84
C LEU A 39 6.17 -12.27 -40.01
N LEU A 40 6.30 -10.95 -40.10
CA LEU A 40 5.24 -9.94 -39.91
C LEU A 40 5.90 -8.55 -39.98
N TRP A 41 6.30 -8.15 -41.18
CA TRP A 41 6.51 -6.74 -41.52
C TRP A 41 6.15 -6.55 -42.99
N GLN A 42 4.91 -6.14 -43.26
CA GLN A 42 4.55 -5.45 -44.51
C GLN A 42 3.53 -4.34 -44.21
N PRO A 43 3.73 -3.13 -44.77
CA PRO A 43 2.81 -2.01 -44.62
C PRO A 43 1.70 -2.12 -45.68
N VAL A 44 0.46 -1.81 -45.29
CA VAL A 44 -0.65 -1.62 -46.24
C VAL A 44 -1.11 -0.18 -46.17
N SER A 45 -0.85 0.54 -47.26
CA SER A 45 -1.44 1.83 -47.64
C SER A 45 -2.84 1.63 -48.23
N GLY A 46 -3.78 2.50 -47.89
CA GLY A 46 -5.07 2.57 -48.59
C GLY A 46 -6.03 3.56 -47.95
N GLY A 47 -6.21 4.72 -48.60
CA GLY A 47 -7.14 5.76 -48.18
C GLY A 47 -8.60 5.47 -48.53
N GLY A 48 -9.49 6.21 -47.89
CA GLY A 48 -10.92 6.26 -48.19
C GLY A 48 -11.61 7.36 -47.39
N ALA A 49 -12.10 8.38 -48.09
CA ALA A 49 -12.78 9.57 -47.57
C ALA A 49 -14.18 9.24 -46.97
N PRO A 50 -14.77 10.12 -46.14
CA PRO A 50 -16.03 9.86 -45.46
C PRO A 50 -17.25 10.30 -46.30
N PRO A 51 -18.42 9.66 -46.16
CA PRO A 51 -19.66 10.24 -46.65
C PRO A 51 -20.27 11.19 -45.60
N THR A 52 -20.61 12.36 -46.10
CA THR A 52 -21.51 13.37 -45.53
C THR A 52 -22.95 12.89 -45.51
N GLY A 53 -23.71 13.24 -44.47
CA GLY A 53 -25.17 13.01 -44.43
C GLY A 53 -25.80 13.72 -43.24
N SER A 54 -26.33 14.91 -43.51
CA SER A 54 -27.29 15.67 -42.70
C SER A 54 -28.57 14.88 -42.48
N ASP A 55 -29.22 15.07 -41.33
CA ASP A 55 -30.65 15.43 -41.24
C ASP A 55 -31.06 15.62 -39.78
N ALA A 56 -31.53 16.84 -39.49
CA ALA A 56 -32.27 17.20 -38.29
C ALA A 56 -33.76 17.27 -38.64
N PRO A 57 -34.65 17.09 -37.64
CA PRO A 57 -35.75 18.03 -37.55
C PRO A 57 -35.98 18.59 -36.14
N GLU A 58 -36.61 19.76 -36.15
CA GLU A 58 -36.97 20.64 -35.05
C GLU A 58 -38.14 20.14 -34.18
N GLY A 59 -38.23 20.72 -32.97
CA GLY A 59 -39.50 21.21 -32.42
C GLY A 59 -40.23 20.33 -31.41
N GLY A 60 -40.38 20.83 -30.17
CA GLY A 60 -41.33 20.26 -29.21
C GLY A 60 -41.19 20.76 -27.77
N SER A 61 -41.80 21.90 -27.48
CA SER A 61 -42.02 22.44 -26.13
C SER A 61 -42.92 21.54 -25.27
N GLY A 62 -42.57 21.33 -23.99
CA GLY A 62 -43.46 20.70 -23.03
C GLY A 62 -42.84 20.55 -21.65
N GLY A 63 -43.13 21.49 -20.75
CA GLY A 63 -42.74 21.40 -19.34
C GLY A 63 -43.44 20.25 -18.64
N LYS A 64 -42.67 19.40 -17.95
CA LYS A 64 -43.13 18.55 -16.86
C LYS A 64 -42.06 18.47 -15.77
N CYS A 65 -42.40 19.04 -14.62
CA CYS A 65 -41.76 18.77 -13.34
C CYS A 65 -41.95 17.28 -13.03
N GLY A 66 -40.85 16.54 -12.91
CA GLY A 66 -40.86 15.14 -12.53
C GLY A 66 -39.46 14.77 -12.06
N CYS A 67 -39.34 14.33 -10.81
CA CYS A 67 -38.15 13.66 -10.29
C CYS A 67 -37.88 12.40 -11.13
N ALA A 68 -37.17 12.57 -12.24
CA ALA A 68 -36.64 11.48 -13.03
C ALA A 68 -35.33 11.03 -12.39
N LEU A 69 -35.33 9.84 -11.78
CA LEU A 69 -34.11 9.05 -11.58
C LEU A 69 -33.55 8.72 -12.97
N SER A 70 -32.76 9.65 -13.53
CA SER A 70 -32.07 9.42 -14.79
C SER A 70 -30.91 8.47 -14.51
N TRP A 71 -31.03 7.23 -14.94
CA TRP A 71 -29.89 6.33 -15.11
C TRP A 71 -29.06 6.86 -16.27
N ARG A 72 -28.12 7.78 -15.98
CA ARG A 72 -27.09 8.13 -16.97
C ARG A 72 -26.21 6.89 -17.13
N ARG A 73 -26.34 6.18 -18.26
CA ARG A 73 -25.24 5.34 -18.75
C ARG A 73 -24.03 6.26 -18.85
N GLY A 74 -23.07 6.07 -17.97
CA GLY A 74 -21.83 6.84 -17.97
C GLY A 74 -21.02 6.52 -19.23
N LYS A 75 -21.33 7.18 -20.34
CA LYS A 75 -20.37 7.43 -21.41
C LYS A 75 -19.40 8.51 -20.92
N HIS A 76 -18.56 8.15 -19.95
CA HIS A 76 -17.33 8.86 -19.62
C HIS A 76 -16.16 7.95 -19.96
N VAL A 77 -16.13 7.50 -21.21
CA VAL A 77 -14.93 7.02 -21.89
C VAL A 77 -15.04 7.64 -23.28
N ALA A 78 -14.04 8.46 -23.64
CA ALA A 78 -13.95 9.25 -24.88
C ALA A 78 -14.53 10.69 -24.88
N VAL A 79 -14.25 11.53 -23.87
CA VAL A 79 -14.08 13.00 -24.05
C VAL A 79 -13.06 13.58 -23.05
N ALA A 80 -11.95 12.86 -22.79
CA ALA A 80 -10.82 13.39 -22.01
C ALA A 80 -9.50 13.27 -22.79
N ALA A 81 -9.57 13.35 -24.11
CA ALA A 81 -8.42 13.13 -24.99
C ALA A 81 -7.73 14.42 -25.48
N GLN A 82 -8.18 15.63 -25.10
CA GLN A 82 -7.56 16.85 -25.66
C GLN A 82 -7.38 18.06 -24.73
N ALA A 83 -7.74 18.00 -23.45
CA ALA A 83 -7.49 19.14 -22.54
C ALA A 83 -7.14 18.63 -21.13
N GLY A 84 -5.88 18.78 -20.72
CA GLY A 84 -5.42 18.46 -19.35
C GLY A 84 -4.37 17.35 -19.20
N LEU A 85 -3.62 17.00 -20.25
CA LEU A 85 -2.64 15.90 -20.22
C LEU A 85 -1.42 16.15 -19.32
N ASP A 86 -1.12 17.40 -18.96
CA ASP A 86 0.12 17.73 -18.23
C ASP A 86 -0.07 17.78 -16.69
N ALA A 87 -1.31 17.86 -16.16
CA ALA A 87 -1.58 17.85 -14.72
C ALA A 87 -2.94 17.21 -14.37
N PRO A 88 -3.08 15.87 -14.46
CA PRO A 88 -4.34 15.20 -14.15
C PRO A 88 -4.72 15.37 -12.66
N GLY A 89 -6.04 15.43 -12.39
CA GLY A 89 -6.56 15.24 -11.05
C GLY A 89 -6.13 13.89 -10.45
N LEU A 90 -6.19 13.74 -9.12
CA LEU A 90 -5.67 12.54 -8.46
C LEU A 90 -6.41 11.27 -8.90
N LEU A 91 -7.73 11.34 -9.08
CA LEU A 91 -8.53 10.20 -9.52
C LEU A 91 -8.19 9.75 -10.96
N PRO A 92 -8.22 10.63 -11.99
CA PRO A 92 -7.77 10.28 -13.33
C PRO A 92 -6.36 9.67 -13.38
N MET A 93 -5.45 10.13 -12.52
CA MET A 93 -4.11 9.55 -12.40
C MET A 93 -4.14 8.10 -11.93
N VAL A 94 -4.86 7.81 -10.84
CA VAL A 94 -4.98 6.45 -10.29
C VAL A 94 -5.70 5.52 -11.29
N GLU A 95 -6.75 6.03 -11.95
CA GLU A 95 -7.46 5.32 -13.01
C GLU A 95 -6.55 5.02 -14.21
N THR A 96 -5.65 5.92 -14.58
CA THR A 96 -4.68 5.71 -15.66
C THR A 96 -3.73 4.56 -15.35
N PHE A 97 -3.19 4.51 -14.14
CA PHE A 97 -2.32 3.40 -13.72
C PHE A 97 -3.09 2.07 -13.66
N CYS A 98 -4.31 2.09 -13.13
CA CYS A 98 -5.17 0.92 -13.10
C CYS A 98 -5.50 0.41 -14.51
N ALA A 99 -5.91 1.30 -15.42
CA ALA A 99 -6.24 0.98 -16.80
C ALA A 99 -5.03 0.44 -17.59
N ARG A 100 -3.81 0.92 -17.30
CA ARG A 100 -2.57 0.33 -17.86
C ARG A 100 -2.44 -1.14 -17.45
N ALA A 101 -2.56 -1.46 -16.17
CA ALA A 101 -2.48 -2.83 -15.69
C ALA A 101 -3.64 -3.72 -16.20
N MET A 102 -4.87 -3.20 -16.26
CA MET A 102 -6.02 -3.92 -16.81
C MET A 102 -5.79 -4.36 -18.26
N ARG A 103 -5.27 -3.46 -19.11
CA ARG A 103 -4.93 -3.79 -20.50
C ARG A 103 -3.89 -4.90 -20.62
N VAL A 104 -2.93 -4.96 -19.69
CA VAL A 104 -1.92 -6.02 -19.65
C VAL A 104 -2.53 -7.34 -19.15
N ALA A 105 -3.42 -7.29 -18.15
CA ALA A 105 -4.01 -8.48 -17.54
C ALA A 105 -5.12 -9.13 -18.38
N GLU A 106 -5.86 -8.36 -19.19
CA GLU A 106 -7.15 -8.79 -19.75
C GLU A 106 -7.07 -10.12 -20.51
N ALA A 107 -6.09 -10.28 -21.42
CA ALA A 107 -5.92 -11.51 -22.19
C ALA A 107 -5.64 -12.72 -21.29
N ASP A 108 -4.77 -12.55 -20.29
CA ASP A 108 -4.40 -13.59 -19.32
C ASP A 108 -5.59 -13.96 -18.43
N LEU A 109 -6.39 -12.99 -17.97
CA LEU A 109 -7.59 -13.22 -17.16
C LEU A 109 -8.66 -13.98 -17.95
N VAL A 110 -8.85 -13.64 -19.23
CA VAL A 110 -9.78 -14.36 -20.12
C VAL A 110 -9.34 -15.81 -20.32
N GLN A 111 -8.04 -16.06 -20.45
CA GLN A 111 -7.49 -17.41 -20.59
C GLN A 111 -7.63 -18.22 -19.28
N GLN A 112 -7.46 -17.57 -18.13
CA GLN A 112 -7.56 -18.22 -16.81
C GLN A 112 -9.01 -18.59 -16.42
N LEU A 113 -10.03 -17.98 -17.05
CA LEU A 113 -11.43 -18.32 -16.82
C LEU A 113 -11.75 -19.78 -17.23
N ARG A 114 -11.76 -20.65 -16.24
CA ARG A 114 -12.28 -22.03 -16.31
C ARG A 114 -13.82 -22.01 -16.33
N SER A 115 -14.36 -21.63 -17.48
CA SER A 115 -15.80 -21.53 -17.72
C SER A 115 -16.17 -22.14 -19.07
N VAL A 116 -17.36 -22.74 -19.14
CA VAL A 116 -17.97 -23.28 -20.38
C VAL A 116 -18.47 -22.15 -21.30
N ARG A 117 -18.50 -20.91 -20.80
CA ARG A 117 -18.95 -19.73 -21.56
C ARG A 117 -18.21 -19.60 -22.91
N PRO A 118 -18.90 -19.19 -23.98
CA PRO A 118 -18.28 -18.82 -25.24
C PRO A 118 -17.20 -17.75 -25.05
N ALA A 119 -16.20 -17.73 -25.94
CA ALA A 119 -15.04 -16.82 -25.83
C ALA A 119 -15.44 -15.33 -25.75
N LYS A 120 -16.48 -14.92 -26.49
CA LYS A 120 -17.02 -13.55 -26.45
C LYS A 120 -17.58 -13.20 -25.07
N GLU A 121 -18.35 -14.11 -24.48
CA GLU A 121 -18.95 -13.91 -23.16
C GLU A 121 -17.88 -13.91 -22.06
N LYS A 122 -16.83 -14.74 -22.17
CA LYS A 122 -15.67 -14.66 -21.26
C LYS A 122 -15.03 -13.28 -21.27
N ARG A 123 -14.80 -12.69 -22.46
CA ARG A 123 -14.24 -11.34 -22.58
C ARG A 123 -15.15 -10.30 -21.95
N GLN A 124 -16.44 -10.33 -22.25
CA GLN A 124 -17.41 -9.40 -21.66
C GLN A 124 -17.50 -9.54 -20.13
N TRP A 125 -17.41 -10.76 -19.62
CA TRP A 125 -17.37 -11.03 -18.18
C TRP A 125 -16.13 -10.44 -17.52
N VAL A 126 -14.93 -10.68 -18.10
CA VAL A 126 -13.68 -10.09 -17.59
C VAL A 126 -13.79 -8.58 -17.61
N HIS A 127 -14.20 -8.01 -18.73
CA HIS A 127 -14.33 -6.57 -18.90
C HIS A 127 -15.27 -5.95 -17.88
N GLY A 128 -16.45 -6.54 -17.65
CA GLY A 128 -17.42 -6.06 -16.67
C GLY A 128 -16.88 -6.06 -15.23
N ILE A 129 -16.15 -7.12 -14.85
CA ILE A 129 -15.48 -7.17 -13.54
C ILE A 129 -14.41 -6.08 -13.44
N LEU A 130 -13.56 -5.92 -14.46
CA LEU A 130 -12.51 -4.90 -14.45
C LEU A 130 -13.08 -3.48 -14.37
N GLU A 131 -14.14 -3.18 -15.13
CA GLU A 131 -14.83 -1.88 -15.04
C GLU A 131 -15.39 -1.62 -13.62
N THR A 132 -15.88 -2.66 -12.96
CA THR A 132 -16.38 -2.56 -11.58
C THR A 132 -15.24 -2.34 -10.59
N ILE A 133 -14.10 -3.02 -10.76
CA ILE A 133 -12.90 -2.83 -9.94
C ILE A 133 -12.38 -1.39 -10.02
N GLN A 134 -12.53 -0.72 -11.16
CA GLN A 134 -12.01 0.63 -11.35
C GLN A 134 -12.80 1.71 -10.58
N ARG A 135 -14.07 1.46 -10.24
CA ARG A 135 -14.98 2.48 -9.72
C ARG A 135 -15.23 2.36 -8.23
N CYS A 136 -15.40 3.51 -7.58
CA CYS A 136 -15.86 3.52 -6.20
C CYS A 136 -17.32 3.04 -6.10
N SER A 137 -17.57 2.12 -5.17
CA SER A 137 -18.90 1.56 -4.91
C SER A 137 -19.81 2.54 -4.19
N HIS A 138 -19.30 3.22 -3.15
CA HIS A 138 -20.08 4.17 -2.36
C HIS A 138 -19.25 5.41 -2.02
N VAL A 139 -19.88 6.59 -2.05
CA VAL A 139 -19.30 7.85 -1.57
C VAL A 139 -20.35 8.55 -0.74
N LEU A 140 -19.99 8.92 0.48
CA LEU A 140 -20.83 9.70 1.37
C LEU A 140 -20.24 11.10 1.50
N GLU A 141 -21.09 12.10 1.32
CA GLU A 141 -20.84 13.50 1.62
C GLU A 141 -21.73 13.92 2.78
N VAL A 142 -21.16 14.67 3.73
CA VAL A 142 -21.85 15.18 4.91
C VAL A 142 -21.50 16.64 5.12
N SER A 143 -22.50 17.41 5.55
CA SER A 143 -22.34 18.80 5.98
C SER A 143 -22.59 18.88 7.48
N ILE A 144 -21.58 19.30 8.23
CA ILE A 144 -21.55 19.24 9.69
C ILE A 144 -21.54 20.67 10.24
N PRO A 145 -22.62 21.15 10.86
CA PRO A 145 -22.61 22.45 11.52
C PRO A 145 -21.80 22.38 12.82
N VAL A 146 -20.82 23.28 12.98
CA VAL A 146 -19.98 23.38 14.18
C VAL A 146 -19.96 24.80 14.68
N LYS A 147 -20.19 24.95 15.98
CA LYS A 147 -20.00 26.21 16.69
C LYS A 147 -18.52 26.37 17.05
N ARG A 148 -17.88 27.35 16.40
CA ARG A 148 -16.50 27.78 16.68
C ARG A 148 -16.37 28.35 18.08
N ASP A 149 -15.15 28.38 18.61
CA ASP A 149 -14.85 28.97 19.92
C ASP A 149 -15.11 30.49 19.93
N SER A 150 -15.11 31.14 18.76
CA SER A 150 -15.56 32.54 18.60
C SER A 150 -17.07 32.73 18.78
N GLY A 151 -17.85 31.64 18.85
CA GLY A 151 -19.31 31.65 18.93
C GLY A 151 -20.03 31.63 17.57
N HIS A 152 -19.32 31.88 16.47
CA HIS A 152 -19.87 31.77 15.11
C HIS A 152 -20.10 30.31 14.71
N TRP A 153 -21.11 30.07 13.88
CA TRP A 153 -21.44 28.76 13.31
C TRP A 153 -20.84 28.64 11.92
N GLU A 154 -20.15 27.53 11.67
CA GLU A 154 -19.60 27.19 10.37
C GLU A 154 -20.14 25.81 9.93
N VAL A 155 -20.39 25.65 8.64
CA VAL A 155 -20.75 24.34 8.07
C VAL A 155 -19.50 23.73 7.46
N ILE A 156 -19.22 22.51 7.88
CA ILE A 156 -18.02 21.77 7.56
C ILE A 156 -18.37 20.64 6.61
N GLU A 157 -17.74 20.60 5.46
CA GLU A 157 -17.92 19.49 4.53
C GLU A 157 -16.97 18.33 4.87
N GLY A 158 -17.51 17.11 4.84
CA GLY A 158 -16.79 15.87 5.05
C GLY A 158 -17.21 14.83 4.02
N TRP A 159 -16.26 14.01 3.59
CA TRP A 159 -16.50 12.93 2.63
C TRP A 159 -15.85 11.65 3.13
N ARG A 160 -16.41 10.50 2.75
CA ARG A 160 -15.79 9.17 2.90
C ARG A 160 -16.19 8.29 1.72
N ALA A 161 -15.23 7.67 1.05
CA ALA A 161 -15.48 6.82 -0.12
C ALA A 161 -15.10 5.36 0.15
N GLN A 162 -16.05 4.44 0.02
CA GLN A 162 -15.82 3.00 0.02
C GLN A 162 -15.63 2.51 -1.42
N HIS A 163 -14.38 2.28 -1.81
CA HIS A 163 -14.08 1.95 -3.20
C HIS A 163 -14.58 0.54 -3.57
N SER A 164 -14.23 -0.48 -2.80
CA SER A 164 -14.69 -1.86 -3.03
C SER A 164 -14.99 -2.56 -1.70
N GLN A 165 -16.02 -3.40 -1.71
CA GLN A 165 -16.46 -4.24 -0.58
C GLN A 165 -16.26 -5.74 -0.86
N HIS A 166 -15.40 -6.09 -1.83
CA HIS A 166 -15.07 -7.50 -2.12
C HIS A 166 -14.50 -8.23 -0.89
N LEU A 167 -13.89 -7.49 0.04
CA LEU A 167 -13.55 -7.92 1.39
C LEU A 167 -14.05 -6.86 2.38
N LEU A 168 -14.59 -7.32 3.51
CA LEU A 168 -14.97 -6.48 4.63
C LEU A 168 -14.07 -6.76 5.85
N PRO A 169 -13.83 -5.76 6.71
CA PRO A 169 -14.28 -4.37 6.58
C PRO A 169 -13.46 -3.59 5.53
N CYS A 170 -14.00 -2.48 5.06
CA CYS A 170 -13.17 -1.41 4.51
C CYS A 170 -12.14 -0.95 5.56
N LYS A 171 -10.93 -0.57 5.17
CA LYS A 171 -9.84 0.02 5.99
C LYS A 171 -9.11 1.26 5.41
N GLY A 172 -9.22 2.47 5.96
CA GLY A 172 -8.28 3.55 5.58
C GLY A 172 -8.30 4.82 6.43
N GLY A 173 -7.61 5.86 5.96
CA GLY A 173 -7.26 7.06 6.73
C GLY A 173 -8.39 8.05 7.02
N VAL A 174 -8.08 9.10 7.76
CA VAL A 174 -8.88 10.31 7.91
C VAL A 174 -7.92 11.49 7.76
N ARG A 175 -8.09 12.31 6.73
CA ARG A 175 -7.23 13.43 6.38
C ARG A 175 -7.92 14.75 6.71
N PHE A 176 -7.24 15.61 7.45
CA PHE A 176 -7.72 16.98 7.72
C PHE A 176 -6.96 17.96 6.84
N CYS A 177 -7.59 18.43 5.76
CA CYS A 177 -6.96 19.32 4.79
C CYS A 177 -8.02 20.13 4.04
N GLU A 178 -7.67 21.37 3.66
CA GLU A 178 -8.57 22.29 2.96
C GLU A 178 -8.68 22.00 1.46
N SER A 179 -7.58 21.60 0.84
CA SER A 179 -7.46 21.46 -0.62
C SER A 179 -8.04 20.17 -1.18
N ILE A 180 -8.45 19.23 -0.34
CA ILE A 180 -8.92 17.90 -0.76
C ILE A 180 -10.37 17.95 -1.28
N GLY A 181 -10.62 17.43 -2.48
CA GLY A 181 -11.96 17.29 -3.07
C GLY A 181 -12.52 15.86 -2.99
N ILE A 182 -13.76 15.68 -3.43
CA ILE A 182 -14.41 14.35 -3.52
C ILE A 182 -13.64 13.38 -4.42
N ASP A 183 -13.08 13.85 -5.52
CA ASP A 183 -12.29 13.02 -6.43
C ASP A 183 -10.96 12.59 -5.81
N ASP A 184 -10.32 13.43 -5.01
CA ASP A 184 -9.12 13.03 -4.27
C ASP A 184 -9.45 11.95 -3.23
N VAL A 185 -10.60 12.06 -2.55
CA VAL A 185 -11.08 11.03 -1.61
C VAL A 185 -11.36 9.71 -2.32
N LYS A 186 -11.99 9.74 -3.52
CA LYS A 186 -12.20 8.55 -4.36
C LYS A 186 -10.87 7.94 -4.82
N ALA A 187 -9.92 8.76 -5.23
CA ALA A 187 -8.60 8.31 -5.67
C ALA A 187 -7.83 7.64 -4.54
N LEU A 188 -7.81 8.25 -3.36
CA LEU A 188 -7.18 7.69 -2.17
C LEU A 188 -7.90 6.41 -1.73
N ALA A 189 -9.23 6.35 -1.78
CA ALA A 189 -9.97 5.13 -1.50
C ALA A 189 -9.64 4.00 -2.49
N ALA A 190 -9.46 4.30 -3.78
CA ALA A 190 -9.04 3.35 -4.80
C ALA A 190 -7.60 2.84 -4.56
N LEU A 191 -6.64 3.75 -4.34
CA LEU A 191 -5.27 3.40 -3.92
C LEU A 191 -5.28 2.52 -2.67
N MET A 192 -6.18 2.83 -1.74
CA MET A 192 -6.37 1.99 -0.59
C MET A 192 -7.00 0.65 -1.01
N THR A 193 -7.98 0.46 -1.89
CA THR A 193 -8.37 -0.92 -2.30
C THR A 193 -7.22 -1.73 -2.90
N TYR A 194 -6.38 -1.09 -3.71
CA TYR A 194 -5.21 -1.74 -4.28
C TYR A 194 -4.12 -2.05 -3.23
N LYS A 195 -4.25 -1.51 -2.00
CA LYS A 195 -3.32 -1.63 -0.86
C LYS A 195 -3.96 -2.32 0.39
N CYS A 196 -5.03 -1.74 0.97
CA CYS A 196 -6.37 -2.25 1.42
C CYS A 196 -7.17 -1.10 2.18
N ALA A 197 -8.49 -0.84 1.91
CA ALA A 197 -9.27 0.43 1.57
C ALA A 197 -9.94 1.49 2.55
N VAL A 198 -9.84 2.86 2.49
CA VAL A 198 -10.91 3.93 2.78
C VAL A 198 -10.51 5.20 3.59
N VAL A 199 -10.51 6.38 2.93
CA VAL A 199 -10.16 7.71 3.49
C VAL A 199 -11.38 8.59 3.82
N GLY A 200 -11.33 9.41 4.89
CA GLY A 200 -12.30 10.48 5.19
C GLY A 200 -11.68 11.90 5.27
N LYS A 201 -12.44 12.99 5.06
CA LYS A 201 -11.97 14.42 5.05
C LYS A 201 -12.46 15.23 6.27
N SER A 202 -11.67 16.19 6.81
CA SER A 202 -12.03 17.63 6.96
C SER A 202 -11.09 18.54 7.79
N LEU A 203 -10.77 19.73 7.23
CA LEU A 203 -10.54 21.07 7.84
C LEU A 203 -9.21 21.59 8.41
N ARG A 204 -9.09 22.92 8.26
CA ARG A 204 -8.18 23.91 8.86
C ARG A 204 -7.89 23.56 10.32
N VAL A 205 -6.61 23.56 10.69
CA VAL A 205 -6.12 23.31 12.06
C VAL A 205 -6.80 24.31 13.01
N GLY A 206 -7.96 23.92 13.54
CA GLY A 206 -8.67 24.65 14.58
C GLY A 206 -7.99 24.44 15.92
N LYS A 207 -8.44 25.19 16.93
CA LYS A 207 -8.05 24.88 18.31
C LYS A 207 -8.44 23.43 18.63
N GLU A 208 -7.68 22.77 19.49
CA GLU A 208 -7.87 21.37 19.84
C GLU A 208 -9.32 21.01 20.18
N ARG A 209 -10.00 21.90 20.92
CA ARG A 209 -11.43 21.76 21.28
C ARG A 209 -12.37 21.72 20.09
N GLU A 210 -12.08 22.50 19.04
CA GLU A 210 -12.89 22.49 17.81
C GLU A 210 -12.64 21.21 17.02
N LEU A 211 -11.37 20.79 16.91
CA LEU A 211 -11.00 19.54 16.25
C LEU A 211 -11.66 18.32 16.90
N GLU A 212 -11.77 18.30 18.23
CA GLU A 212 -12.49 17.26 18.95
C GLU A 212 -13.97 17.23 18.52
N LYS A 213 -14.68 18.36 18.60
CA LYS A 213 -16.10 18.43 18.23
C LYS A 213 -16.33 17.97 16.78
N ILE A 214 -15.48 18.42 15.86
CA ILE A 214 -15.54 18.06 14.44
C ILE A 214 -15.36 16.54 14.28
N THR A 215 -14.31 15.98 14.88
CA THR A 215 -13.98 14.56 14.77
C THR A 215 -15.11 13.68 15.32
N ARG A 216 -15.65 14.05 16.48
CA ARG A 216 -16.76 13.31 17.11
C ARG A 216 -18.04 13.39 16.27
N GLN A 217 -18.40 14.58 15.81
CA GLN A 217 -19.61 14.74 15.00
C GLN A 217 -19.48 14.03 13.64
N PHE A 218 -18.31 14.10 13.00
CA PHE A 218 -18.01 13.35 11.78
C PHE A 218 -18.17 11.84 12.03
N THR A 219 -17.64 11.33 13.15
CA THR A 219 -17.78 9.91 13.52
C THR A 219 -19.24 9.49 13.63
N VAL A 220 -20.09 10.31 14.26
CA VAL A 220 -21.53 10.04 14.39
C VAL A 220 -22.22 10.01 13.03
N GLU A 221 -21.94 10.96 12.15
CA GLU A 221 -22.54 11.00 10.81
C GLU A 221 -22.11 9.81 9.95
N MET A 222 -20.82 9.44 10.01
CA MET A 222 -20.34 8.22 9.34
C MET A 222 -21.01 6.96 9.90
N ALA A 223 -21.14 6.85 11.23
CA ALA A 223 -21.69 5.66 11.87
C ALA A 223 -23.17 5.46 11.54
N LYS A 224 -23.96 6.53 11.56
CA LYS A 224 -25.40 6.51 11.19
C LYS A 224 -25.63 5.98 9.77
N LYS A 225 -24.66 6.14 8.87
CA LYS A 225 -24.76 5.75 7.47
C LYS A 225 -24.00 4.47 7.11
N GLY A 226 -23.42 3.78 8.10
CA GLY A 226 -22.66 2.54 7.86
C GLY A 226 -21.25 2.75 7.27
N PHE A 227 -20.71 3.97 7.40
CA PHE A 227 -19.38 4.36 6.93
C PHE A 227 -18.30 4.30 8.02
N ILE A 228 -18.62 3.79 9.21
CA ILE A 228 -17.64 3.38 10.21
C ILE A 228 -18.22 2.25 11.08
N GLY A 229 -17.40 1.24 11.39
CA GLY A 229 -17.76 0.12 12.24
C GLY A 229 -16.77 -1.06 12.11
N PRO A 230 -16.63 -1.92 13.14
CA PRO A 230 -15.61 -2.97 13.17
C PRO A 230 -15.68 -3.98 12.01
N GLY A 231 -16.89 -4.26 11.53
CA GLY A 231 -17.16 -5.20 10.43
C GLY A 231 -17.56 -4.54 9.12
N THR A 232 -17.65 -3.21 9.05
CA THR A 232 -18.09 -2.47 7.86
C THR A 232 -16.95 -1.62 7.29
N ASP A 233 -16.42 -0.69 8.08
CA ASP A 233 -15.41 0.28 7.66
C ASP A 233 -14.60 0.80 8.85
N VAL A 234 -13.28 0.58 8.81
CA VAL A 234 -12.37 0.82 9.91
C VAL A 234 -11.44 2.00 9.57
N ALA A 235 -11.53 3.08 10.35
CA ALA A 235 -10.74 4.29 10.15
C ALA A 235 -9.26 4.15 10.61
N ALA A 236 -8.41 5.10 10.25
CA ALA A 236 -7.00 5.22 10.64
C ALA A 236 -6.52 6.68 10.49
N PRO A 237 -5.32 7.02 10.99
CA PRO A 237 -4.70 8.31 10.72
C PRO A 237 -4.29 8.50 9.25
N ASP A 238 -4.25 9.76 8.82
CA ASP A 238 -3.67 10.26 7.57
C ASP A 238 -3.04 11.65 7.84
N ILE A 239 -2.79 12.48 6.82
CA ILE A 239 -2.24 13.83 6.96
C ILE A 239 -3.11 14.64 7.95
N ASN A 240 -2.44 15.26 8.92
CA ASN A 240 -3.00 16.08 9.99
C ASN A 240 -3.95 15.37 10.97
N THR A 241 -3.92 14.04 11.03
CA THR A 241 -4.56 13.26 12.11
C THR A 241 -3.59 12.26 12.71
N GLY A 242 -3.80 11.91 13.97
CA GLY A 242 -2.92 10.99 14.71
C GLY A 242 -3.67 10.21 15.78
N GLU A 243 -2.93 9.75 16.79
CA GLU A 243 -3.49 8.96 17.89
C GLU A 243 -4.63 9.70 18.62
N ARG A 244 -4.56 11.03 18.70
CA ARG A 244 -5.58 11.87 19.34
C ARG A 244 -6.93 11.78 18.63
N GLU A 245 -6.97 12.01 17.32
CA GLU A 245 -8.22 11.93 16.57
C GLU A 245 -8.77 10.50 16.57
N MET A 246 -7.91 9.48 16.47
CA MET A 246 -8.35 8.08 16.54
C MET A 246 -8.94 7.71 17.90
N SER A 247 -8.41 8.29 18.98
CA SER A 247 -8.98 8.17 20.32
C SER A 247 -10.41 8.71 20.37
N TRP A 248 -10.64 9.92 19.85
CA TRP A 248 -11.97 10.52 19.80
C TRP A 248 -12.96 9.73 18.95
N ILE A 249 -12.51 9.19 17.82
CA ILE A 249 -13.33 8.31 16.96
C ILE A 249 -13.74 7.05 17.74
N ALA A 250 -12.78 6.36 18.36
CA ALA A 250 -13.04 5.12 19.10
C ALA A 250 -14.02 5.34 20.26
N ASP A 251 -13.77 6.38 21.07
CA ASP A 251 -14.59 6.73 22.23
C ASP A 251 -16.02 7.15 21.83
N THR A 252 -16.15 7.92 20.74
CA THR A 252 -17.46 8.33 20.23
C THR A 252 -18.26 7.14 19.72
N TYR A 253 -17.65 6.27 18.92
CA TYR A 253 -18.32 5.10 18.39
C TYR A 253 -18.74 4.15 19.53
N SER A 254 -17.84 3.84 20.46
CA SER A 254 -18.12 2.88 21.55
C SER A 254 -19.16 3.37 22.54
N ARG A 255 -19.25 4.68 22.80
CA ARG A 255 -20.27 5.24 23.72
C ARG A 255 -21.61 5.54 23.06
N THR A 256 -21.71 5.46 21.74
CA THR A 256 -22.94 5.79 21.00
C THR A 256 -23.47 4.58 20.24
N LEU A 257 -23.29 4.51 18.91
CA LEU A 257 -23.86 3.46 18.08
C LEU A 257 -23.26 2.07 18.36
N GLY A 258 -22.02 2.01 18.84
CA GLY A 258 -21.29 0.79 19.16
C GLY A 258 -21.44 0.28 20.60
N TYR A 259 -22.30 0.87 21.44
CA TYR A 259 -22.35 0.56 22.88
C TYR A 259 -22.64 -0.92 23.25
N LYS A 260 -23.21 -1.68 22.32
CA LYS A 260 -23.47 -3.13 22.47
C LYS A 260 -22.48 -4.01 21.73
N ASP A 261 -21.61 -3.42 20.92
CA ASP A 261 -20.66 -4.16 20.11
C ASP A 261 -19.42 -4.49 20.95
N ILE A 262 -19.20 -5.78 21.22
CA ILE A 262 -18.00 -6.25 21.93
C ILE A 262 -16.71 -5.81 21.23
N ASN A 263 -16.76 -5.62 19.91
CA ASN A 263 -15.63 -5.22 19.09
C ASN A 263 -15.62 -3.71 18.81
N ALA A 264 -16.38 -2.89 19.54
CA ALA A 264 -16.54 -1.46 19.25
C ALA A 264 -15.22 -0.70 19.05
N HIS A 265 -14.20 -1.01 19.86
CA HIS A 265 -12.88 -0.38 19.77
C HIS A 265 -12.06 -0.76 18.52
N ALA A 266 -12.51 -1.78 17.76
CA ALA A 266 -11.94 -2.15 16.47
C ALA A 266 -12.53 -1.33 15.29
N CYS A 267 -13.42 -0.36 15.53
CA CYS A 267 -13.94 0.54 14.48
C CYS A 267 -12.88 1.50 13.90
N VAL A 268 -11.74 1.64 14.57
CA VAL A 268 -10.65 2.53 14.16
C VAL A 268 -9.31 1.96 14.63
N THR A 269 -8.25 2.25 13.89
CA THR A 269 -6.86 1.85 14.20
C THR A 269 -5.95 3.07 14.28
N GLY A 270 -4.69 2.91 14.69
CA GLY A 270 -3.82 4.04 15.01
C GLY A 270 -4.19 4.70 16.33
N LYS A 271 -4.83 3.96 17.24
CA LYS A 271 -5.19 4.44 18.57
C LYS A 271 -3.95 4.54 19.48
N PRO A 272 -3.99 5.35 20.55
CA PRO A 272 -3.00 5.28 21.61
C PRO A 272 -2.94 3.84 22.18
N ILE A 273 -1.75 3.40 22.62
CA ILE A 273 -1.56 2.06 23.20
C ILE A 273 -2.52 1.82 24.38
N SER A 274 -2.76 2.84 25.21
CA SER A 274 -3.68 2.78 26.36
C SER A 274 -5.14 2.56 25.98
N GLN A 275 -5.52 2.73 24.70
CA GLN A 275 -6.89 2.60 24.20
C GLN A 275 -7.05 1.46 23.18
N GLY A 276 -6.24 0.41 23.29
CA GLY A 276 -6.27 -0.72 22.36
C GLY A 276 -5.46 -0.49 21.07
N GLY A 277 -4.59 0.51 21.06
CA GLY A 277 -3.55 0.67 20.04
C GLY A 277 -2.55 -0.47 20.06
N ILE A 278 -1.77 -0.62 18.98
CA ILE A 278 -0.72 -1.65 18.87
C ILE A 278 0.68 -1.03 18.87
N HIS A 279 1.63 -1.73 19.48
CA HIS A 279 3.03 -1.33 19.49
C HIS A 279 3.55 -1.10 18.07
N GLY A 280 4.31 -0.03 17.87
CA GLY A 280 4.98 0.23 16.60
C GLY A 280 4.07 0.70 15.47
N ARG A 281 2.80 1.02 15.73
CA ARG A 281 1.91 1.56 14.68
C ARG A 281 2.36 2.91 14.13
N VAL A 282 2.77 3.83 14.98
CA VAL A 282 3.30 5.15 14.57
C VAL A 282 4.50 5.01 13.61
N PRO A 283 5.55 4.24 13.94
CA PRO A 283 6.68 4.02 13.04
C PRO A 283 6.43 3.00 11.90
N ALA A 284 5.27 2.36 11.83
CA ALA A 284 5.01 1.24 10.92
C ALA A 284 5.22 1.58 9.45
N THR A 285 4.76 2.75 8.99
CA THR A 285 4.93 3.18 7.60
C THR A 285 6.40 3.33 7.25
N GLY A 286 7.18 4.05 8.07
CA GLY A 286 8.62 4.23 7.83
C GLY A 286 9.42 2.93 7.92
N ARG A 287 9.00 1.98 8.77
CA ARG A 287 9.59 0.63 8.80
C ARG A 287 9.23 -0.19 7.56
N GLY A 288 7.99 -0.06 7.09
CA GLY A 288 7.55 -0.64 5.81
C GLY A 288 8.42 -0.13 4.67
N LEU A 289 8.72 1.17 4.64
CA LEU A 289 9.63 1.75 3.66
C LEU A 289 11.03 1.15 3.71
N LEU A 290 11.60 0.99 4.93
CA LEU A 290 12.89 0.31 5.08
C LEU A 290 12.86 -1.05 4.39
N HIS A 291 11.91 -1.92 4.74
CA HIS A 291 11.83 -3.26 4.17
C HIS A 291 11.53 -3.23 2.67
N GLY A 292 10.68 -2.30 2.23
CA GLY A 292 10.36 -2.14 0.82
C GLY A 292 11.59 -1.78 -0.01
N ILE A 293 12.40 -0.83 0.45
CA ILE A 293 13.66 -0.46 -0.19
C ILE A 293 14.66 -1.61 -0.08
N GLU A 294 14.78 -2.24 1.09
CA GLU A 294 15.69 -3.37 1.38
C GLU A 294 15.51 -4.54 0.40
N ASN A 295 14.26 -4.86 0.05
CA ASN A 295 13.96 -5.93 -0.90
C ASN A 295 14.48 -5.66 -2.32
N TYR A 296 14.44 -4.41 -2.78
CA TYR A 296 14.96 -4.04 -4.09
C TYR A 296 16.45 -3.76 -4.07
N ILE A 297 16.94 -3.04 -3.07
CA ILE A 297 18.36 -2.63 -2.95
C ILE A 297 19.30 -3.81 -2.75
N ASN A 298 18.81 -4.94 -2.22
CA ASN A 298 19.59 -6.17 -2.09
C ASN A 298 19.41 -7.11 -3.29
N ASN A 299 18.52 -6.78 -4.23
CA ASN A 299 18.29 -7.59 -5.42
C ASN A 299 19.26 -7.15 -6.54
N THR A 300 20.22 -8.02 -6.83
CA THR A 300 21.27 -7.78 -7.83
C THR A 300 20.73 -7.49 -9.23
N LEU A 301 19.61 -8.09 -9.63
CA LEU A 301 19.00 -7.82 -10.94
C LEU A 301 18.57 -6.36 -11.05
N TYR A 302 17.84 -5.84 -10.06
CA TYR A 302 17.37 -4.45 -10.09
C TYR A 302 18.50 -3.45 -9.92
N MET A 303 19.47 -3.75 -9.06
CA MET A 303 20.64 -2.89 -8.85
C MET A 303 21.52 -2.77 -10.11
N ASN A 304 21.71 -3.87 -10.84
CA ASN A 304 22.39 -3.85 -12.13
C ASN A 304 21.63 -3.02 -13.19
N LEU A 305 20.30 -3.13 -13.25
CA LEU A 305 19.48 -2.36 -14.20
C LEU A 305 19.61 -0.84 -14.03
N ILE A 306 19.81 -0.38 -12.79
CA ILE A 306 19.91 1.06 -12.48
C ILE A 306 21.36 1.54 -12.27
N GLY A 307 22.34 0.64 -12.34
CA GLY A 307 23.76 0.94 -12.20
C GLY A 307 24.21 1.26 -10.77
N LEU A 308 23.60 0.63 -9.76
CA LEU A 308 24.01 0.75 -8.35
C LEU A 308 24.56 -0.57 -7.80
N SER A 309 25.39 -0.50 -6.76
CA SER A 309 25.77 -1.68 -5.96
C SER A 309 24.65 -2.08 -4.99
N PRO A 310 24.52 -3.37 -4.62
CA PRO A 310 23.57 -3.78 -3.58
C PRO A 310 23.91 -3.25 -2.18
N GLY A 311 22.88 -3.10 -1.34
CA GLY A 311 23.00 -2.75 0.08
C GLY A 311 22.91 -1.25 0.40
N PHE A 312 22.61 -0.93 1.66
CA PHE A 312 22.46 0.45 2.17
C PHE A 312 23.75 1.21 2.48
N PRO A 313 24.82 0.59 3.04
CA PRO A 313 25.98 1.33 3.51
C PRO A 313 26.59 2.25 2.45
N GLY A 314 26.76 3.53 2.78
CA GLY A 314 27.34 4.53 1.90
C GLY A 314 26.39 5.13 0.85
N LYS A 315 25.15 4.64 0.73
CA LYS A 315 24.14 5.27 -0.14
C LYS A 315 23.62 6.56 0.47
N THR A 316 23.41 7.56 -0.37
CA THR A 316 22.83 8.84 0.00
C THR A 316 21.32 8.86 -0.27
N PHE A 317 20.56 9.53 0.59
CA PHE A 317 19.13 9.70 0.37
C PHE A 317 18.63 11.09 0.72
N VAL A 318 17.54 11.48 0.06
CA VAL A 318 16.87 12.76 0.22
C VAL A 318 15.42 12.52 0.61
N LEU A 319 14.93 13.33 1.54
CA LEU A 319 13.59 13.21 2.10
C LEU A 319 12.79 14.49 1.87
N GLN A 320 11.69 14.40 1.13
CA GLN A 320 10.70 15.47 1.06
C GLN A 320 9.59 15.18 2.08
N GLY A 321 9.53 15.96 3.15
CA GLY A 321 8.55 15.85 4.23
C GLY A 321 9.14 15.20 5.48
N PHE A 322 9.21 15.93 6.59
CA PHE A 322 9.72 15.45 7.88
C PHE A 322 8.59 15.24 8.91
N GLY A 323 7.44 14.73 8.41
CA GLY A 323 6.34 14.23 9.24
C GLY A 323 6.60 12.81 9.76
N ASN A 324 5.56 12.15 10.27
CA ASN A 324 5.66 10.80 10.85
C ASN A 324 6.36 9.79 9.92
N THR A 325 5.91 9.69 8.67
CA THR A 325 6.49 8.76 7.69
C THR A 325 7.95 9.10 7.38
N GLY A 326 8.26 10.37 7.13
CA GLY A 326 9.60 10.81 6.77
C GLY A 326 10.61 10.63 7.90
N LEU A 327 10.29 11.10 9.11
CA LEU A 327 11.12 10.94 10.30
C LEU A 327 11.48 9.48 10.56
N HIS A 328 10.48 8.59 10.58
CA HIS A 328 10.74 7.18 10.85
C HIS A 328 11.52 6.49 9.73
N THR A 329 11.26 6.84 8.47
CA THR A 329 12.05 6.34 7.33
C THR A 329 13.51 6.75 7.47
N MET A 330 13.78 8.03 7.72
CA MET A 330 15.14 8.56 7.94
C MET A 330 15.85 7.83 9.08
N ARG A 331 15.17 7.61 10.22
CA ARG A 331 15.72 6.86 11.37
C ARG A 331 16.13 5.43 11.01
N TYR A 332 15.32 4.74 10.22
CA TYR A 332 15.58 3.35 9.85
C TYR A 332 16.69 3.23 8.80
N LEU A 333 16.68 4.08 7.77
CA LEU A 333 17.73 4.10 6.76
C LEU A 333 19.10 4.49 7.34
N HIS A 334 19.12 5.50 8.23
CA HIS A 334 20.32 5.87 8.96
C HIS A 334 20.89 4.72 9.78
N ARG A 335 20.05 3.93 10.45
CA ARG A 335 20.48 2.74 11.21
C ARG A 335 21.11 1.66 10.33
N CYS A 336 20.72 1.59 9.05
CA CYS A 336 21.27 0.67 8.07
C CYS A 336 22.52 1.22 7.34
N GLY A 337 23.02 2.39 7.73
CA GLY A 337 24.25 2.99 7.18
C GLY A 337 24.05 3.84 5.93
N ALA A 338 22.81 4.18 5.58
CA ALA A 338 22.52 5.17 4.53
C ALA A 338 22.60 6.59 5.11
N CYS A 339 23.02 7.56 4.30
CA CYS A 339 23.28 8.93 4.69
C CYS A 339 22.19 9.88 4.19
N CYS A 340 21.50 10.60 5.08
CA CYS A 340 20.51 11.60 4.69
C CYS A 340 21.20 12.91 4.34
N VAL A 341 21.17 13.33 3.07
CA VAL A 341 21.89 14.53 2.63
C VAL A 341 21.01 15.77 2.51
N CYS A 342 19.70 15.60 2.38
CA CYS A 342 18.74 16.72 2.34
C CYS A 342 17.39 16.34 2.93
N VAL A 343 16.80 17.28 3.67
CA VAL A 343 15.43 17.18 4.18
C VAL A 343 14.67 18.45 3.78
N GLY A 344 13.49 18.29 3.19
CA GLY A 344 12.60 19.38 2.80
C GLY A 344 11.29 19.38 3.57
N GLU A 345 10.78 20.55 3.90
CA GLU A 345 9.44 20.79 4.43
C GLU A 345 8.76 21.96 3.70
N VAL A 346 7.58 22.36 4.16
CA VAL A 346 6.77 23.43 3.54
C VAL A 346 7.41 24.81 3.67
N ASP A 347 8.23 25.01 4.70
CA ASP A 347 8.87 26.26 5.08
C ASP A 347 10.31 26.39 4.55
N GLY A 348 10.92 25.30 4.09
CA GLY A 348 12.24 25.32 3.49
C GLY A 348 12.90 23.95 3.44
N ALA A 349 14.16 23.92 3.01
CA ALA A 349 14.97 22.72 2.94
C ALA A 349 16.34 22.95 3.55
N ILE A 350 16.94 21.88 4.06
CA ILE A 350 18.28 21.87 4.61
C ILE A 350 19.13 20.80 3.92
N TYR A 351 20.43 21.08 3.75
CA TYR A 351 21.38 20.21 3.07
C TYR A 351 22.66 20.05 3.90
N ASN A 352 23.17 18.82 3.94
CA ASN A 352 24.51 18.52 4.44
C ASN A 352 25.06 17.29 3.70
N SER A 353 26.12 17.49 2.91
CA SER A 353 26.78 16.42 2.17
C SER A 353 27.40 15.34 3.06
N SER A 354 27.73 15.68 4.32
CA SER A 354 28.27 14.75 5.33
C SER A 354 27.18 13.97 6.08
N GLY A 355 25.91 14.34 5.88
CA GLY A 355 24.76 13.67 6.48
C GLY A 355 24.09 14.43 7.61
N ILE A 356 22.78 14.21 7.74
CA ILE A 356 21.93 14.79 8.77
C ILE A 356 21.51 13.69 9.74
N HIS A 357 21.76 13.87 11.04
CA HIS A 357 21.42 12.87 12.05
C HIS A 357 19.93 12.98 12.44
N PRO A 358 19.14 11.89 12.37
CA PRO A 358 17.68 11.97 12.51
C PRO A 358 17.21 12.36 13.91
N LYS A 359 17.93 11.96 14.98
CA LYS A 359 17.54 12.32 16.36
C LYS A 359 17.78 13.81 16.63
N GLU A 360 18.90 14.34 16.13
CA GLU A 360 19.26 15.73 16.37
C GLU A 360 18.31 16.68 15.62
N LEU A 361 17.97 16.34 14.37
CA LEU A 361 16.99 17.11 13.60
C LEU A 361 15.58 17.02 14.23
N GLN A 362 15.20 15.84 14.74
CA GLN A 362 13.92 15.67 15.44
C GLN A 362 13.86 16.56 16.70
N ASP A 363 14.93 16.60 17.48
CA ASP A 363 14.99 17.40 18.70
C ASP A 363 14.91 18.89 18.37
N TYR A 364 15.67 19.33 17.37
CA TYR A 364 15.63 20.71 16.88
C TYR A 364 14.22 21.12 16.43
N LYS A 365 13.56 20.31 15.59
CA LYS A 365 12.19 20.60 15.13
C LYS A 365 11.18 20.60 16.28
N THR A 366 11.37 19.76 17.29
CA THR A 366 10.49 19.70 18.46
C THR A 366 10.58 20.98 19.28
N GLU A 367 11.78 21.55 19.40
CA GLU A 367 12.06 22.78 20.14
C GLU A 367 11.65 24.04 19.36
N HIS A 368 11.93 24.09 18.05
CA HIS A 368 11.79 25.30 17.23
C HIS A 368 10.54 25.31 16.34
N GLY A 369 9.86 24.18 16.18
CA GLY A 369 8.70 24.02 15.30
C GLY A 369 9.02 23.94 13.80
N THR A 370 10.30 24.01 13.41
CA THR A 370 10.78 23.99 12.02
C THR A 370 12.10 23.23 11.90
N ILE A 371 12.43 22.75 10.69
CA ILE A 371 13.77 22.24 10.37
C ILE A 371 14.74 23.35 9.89
N VAL A 372 14.21 24.50 9.47
CA VAL A 372 15.00 25.61 8.93
C VAL A 372 15.81 26.23 10.06
N GLY A 373 17.10 26.46 9.82
CA GLY A 373 18.04 26.97 10.81
C GLY A 373 18.75 25.90 11.64
N PHE A 374 18.57 24.61 11.33
CA PHE A 374 19.28 23.52 12.00
C PHE A 374 20.81 23.72 11.92
N PRO A 375 21.54 23.86 13.04
CA PRO A 375 22.94 24.34 13.04
C PRO A 375 23.96 23.45 12.30
N LYS A 376 23.62 22.18 12.07
CA LYS A 376 24.50 21.21 11.40
C LYS A 376 24.10 20.96 9.94
N ALA A 377 23.32 21.85 9.33
CA ALA A 377 23.00 21.81 7.91
C ALA A 377 22.85 23.24 7.38
N GLU A 378 23.12 23.41 6.09
CA GLU A 378 22.94 24.70 5.43
C GLU A 378 21.53 24.79 4.83
N PRO A 379 20.93 25.99 4.74
CA PRO A 379 19.72 26.19 3.95
C PRO A 379 19.96 25.75 2.50
N TYR A 380 19.01 25.02 1.91
CA TYR A 380 19.08 24.60 0.53
C TYR A 380 18.14 25.43 -0.34
N GLU A 381 18.73 26.23 -1.23
CA GLU A 381 17.99 27.01 -2.22
C GLU A 381 17.84 26.20 -3.52
N GLY A 382 16.74 25.46 -3.62
CA GLY A 382 16.44 24.64 -4.79
C GLY A 382 15.33 23.62 -4.55
N SER A 383 15.00 22.85 -5.58
CA SER A 383 14.02 21.76 -5.45
C SER A 383 14.66 20.57 -4.74
N VAL A 384 14.12 20.21 -3.58
CA VAL A 384 14.53 19.02 -2.80
C VAL A 384 14.45 17.74 -3.65
N LEU A 385 13.50 17.69 -4.59
CA LEU A 385 13.29 16.54 -5.48
C LEU A 385 14.40 16.37 -6.54
N GLU A 386 15.24 17.39 -6.73
CA GLU A 386 16.28 17.46 -7.76
C GLU A 386 17.70 17.33 -7.19
N VAL A 387 17.82 17.20 -5.86
CA VAL A 387 19.09 17.03 -5.15
C VAL A 387 19.78 15.72 -5.59
N PRO A 388 21.08 15.76 -5.94
CA PRO A 388 21.86 14.55 -6.22
C PRO A 388 21.86 13.59 -5.03
N CYS A 389 21.35 12.37 -5.24
CA CYS A 389 21.35 11.29 -4.25
C CYS A 389 21.12 9.93 -4.92
N ASP A 390 21.28 8.83 -4.17
CA ASP A 390 20.94 7.50 -4.69
C ASP A 390 19.43 7.23 -4.58
N ILE A 391 18.82 7.64 -3.46
CA ILE A 391 17.43 7.33 -3.10
C ILE A 391 16.65 8.62 -2.80
N LEU A 392 15.60 8.89 -3.58
CA LEU A 392 14.66 9.97 -3.32
C LEU A 392 13.39 9.44 -2.64
N ILE A 393 12.98 10.08 -1.55
CA ILE A 393 11.83 9.66 -0.74
C ILE A 393 10.81 10.79 -0.65
N PRO A 394 9.83 10.85 -1.58
CA PRO A 394 8.71 11.79 -1.48
C PRO A 394 7.73 11.32 -0.40
N ALA A 395 7.65 12.06 0.71
CA ALA A 395 6.88 11.75 1.92
C ALA A 395 5.96 12.89 2.38
N ALA A 396 5.66 13.85 1.51
CA ALA A 396 4.79 14.98 1.76
C ALA A 396 3.35 14.74 1.24
N VAL A 397 3.07 15.19 0.01
CA VAL A 397 1.74 15.12 -0.63
C VAL A 397 1.83 14.47 -2.02
N GLU A 398 0.69 14.29 -2.67
CA GLU A 398 0.58 13.78 -4.03
C GLU A 398 1.16 14.70 -5.12
N LYS A 399 1.39 14.16 -6.32
CA LYS A 399 1.75 14.86 -7.57
C LYS A 399 2.95 15.81 -7.46
N GLN A 400 3.98 15.41 -6.73
CA GLN A 400 5.23 16.16 -6.56
C GLN A 400 6.22 15.94 -7.70
N LEU A 401 6.22 14.73 -8.28
CA LEU A 401 7.04 14.37 -9.43
C LEU A 401 6.18 14.41 -10.69
N THR A 402 6.46 15.40 -11.52
CA THR A 402 5.66 15.77 -12.69
C THR A 402 6.52 15.76 -13.95
N LYS A 403 5.89 15.92 -15.12
CA LYS A 403 6.60 15.99 -16.40
C LYS A 403 7.67 17.10 -16.40
N GLU A 404 7.37 18.19 -15.69
CA GLU A 404 8.19 19.39 -15.62
C GLU A 404 9.47 19.21 -14.80
N ASN A 405 9.52 18.30 -13.82
CA ASN A 405 10.71 18.10 -12.97
C ASN A 405 11.34 16.71 -13.10
N ALA A 406 10.64 15.71 -13.64
CA ALA A 406 11.12 14.33 -13.72
C ALA A 406 12.43 14.18 -14.52
N HIS A 407 12.73 15.08 -15.45
CA HIS A 407 13.98 15.09 -16.21
C HIS A 407 15.19 15.59 -15.40
N ARG A 408 14.96 16.37 -14.33
CA ARG A 408 16.01 16.91 -13.44
C ARG A 408 16.27 16.07 -12.21
N VAL A 409 15.38 15.13 -11.87
CA VAL A 409 15.61 14.16 -10.78
C VAL A 409 16.90 13.39 -11.04
N GLN A 410 17.81 13.37 -10.07
CA GLN A 410 19.12 12.74 -10.19
C GLN A 410 19.20 11.36 -9.52
N ALA A 411 18.20 11.02 -8.69
CA ALA A 411 18.13 9.74 -7.99
C ALA A 411 17.97 8.53 -8.93
N LYS A 412 18.50 7.39 -8.50
CA LYS A 412 18.35 6.09 -9.18
C LYS A 412 17.21 5.26 -8.62
N ILE A 413 16.82 5.50 -7.37
CA ILE A 413 15.68 4.88 -6.70
C ILE A 413 14.73 5.97 -6.23
N ILE A 414 13.45 5.82 -6.51
CA ILE A 414 12.37 6.66 -5.95
C ILE A 414 11.49 5.74 -5.10
N ALA A 415 11.45 5.98 -3.79
CA ALA A 415 10.64 5.21 -2.85
C ALA A 415 9.42 6.04 -2.40
N GLU A 416 8.26 5.74 -2.97
CA GLU A 416 7.05 6.56 -2.80
C GLU A 416 6.40 6.42 -1.43
N ALA A 417 6.84 7.23 -0.48
CA ALA A 417 6.30 7.21 0.87
C ALA A 417 4.89 7.82 0.94
N ALA A 418 4.66 8.92 0.22
CA ALA A 418 3.34 9.53 0.03
C ALA A 418 2.46 8.68 -0.91
N ASN A 419 1.16 8.94 -0.91
CA ASN A 419 0.23 8.32 -1.87
C ASN A 419 0.22 9.15 -3.15
N GLY A 420 0.49 8.52 -4.30
CA GLY A 420 0.51 9.16 -5.61
C GLY A 420 1.46 10.35 -5.78
N PRO A 421 2.71 10.33 -5.28
CA PRO A 421 3.63 11.46 -5.47
C PRO A 421 4.09 11.62 -6.93
N THR A 422 4.03 10.55 -7.74
CA THR A 422 4.49 10.55 -9.14
C THR A 422 3.33 10.49 -10.12
N THR A 423 3.29 11.45 -11.04
CA THR A 423 2.32 11.47 -12.15
C THR A 423 2.64 10.41 -13.22
N PRO A 424 1.68 10.00 -14.07
CA PRO A 424 1.95 9.02 -15.12
C PRO A 424 2.99 9.51 -16.13
N ALA A 425 2.98 10.81 -16.46
CA ALA A 425 3.98 11.40 -17.34
C ALA A 425 5.40 11.34 -16.75
N ALA A 426 5.55 11.63 -15.45
CA ALA A 426 6.83 11.46 -14.76
C ALA A 426 7.27 10.00 -14.71
N HIS A 427 6.34 9.07 -14.48
CA HIS A 427 6.61 7.63 -14.48
C HIS A 427 7.21 7.15 -15.81
N GLU A 428 6.69 7.58 -16.95
CA GLU A 428 7.27 7.23 -18.26
C GLU A 428 8.70 7.77 -18.42
N ILE A 429 8.95 9.01 -17.97
CA ILE A 429 10.30 9.61 -18.00
C ILE A 429 11.26 8.79 -17.13
N PHE A 430 10.84 8.35 -15.95
CA PHE A 430 11.66 7.52 -15.06
C PHE A 430 11.98 6.15 -15.67
N LEU A 431 11.02 5.52 -16.35
CA LEU A 431 11.27 4.27 -17.08
C LEU A 431 12.32 4.47 -18.19
N GLN A 432 12.20 5.54 -18.99
CA GLN A 432 13.17 5.85 -20.05
C GLN A 432 14.57 6.13 -19.52
N ARG A 433 14.67 6.68 -18.30
CA ARG A 433 15.93 7.04 -17.63
C ARG A 433 16.51 5.92 -16.76
N ASN A 434 15.93 4.72 -16.79
CA ASN A 434 16.30 3.58 -15.93
C ASN A 434 16.33 3.95 -14.44
N ILE A 435 15.31 4.68 -13.98
CA ILE A 435 15.11 5.00 -12.56
C ILE A 435 14.09 4.01 -11.99
N LEU A 436 14.46 3.34 -10.89
CA LEU A 436 13.58 2.40 -10.21
C LEU A 436 12.59 3.15 -9.32
N VAL A 437 11.31 3.15 -9.70
CA VAL A 437 10.23 3.63 -8.85
C VAL A 437 9.64 2.47 -8.06
N ILE A 438 9.85 2.46 -6.74
CA ILE A 438 9.21 1.51 -5.83
C ILE A 438 7.83 2.09 -5.47
N PRO A 439 6.73 1.49 -5.95
CA PRO A 439 5.43 2.15 -5.98
C PRO A 439 4.79 2.26 -4.60
N ASP A 440 4.04 3.34 -4.41
CA ASP A 440 3.26 3.66 -3.21
C ASP A 440 2.29 2.55 -2.79
N LEU A 441 1.69 1.81 -3.73
CA LEU A 441 0.85 0.64 -3.50
C LEU A 441 1.52 -0.42 -2.62
N TYR A 442 2.84 -0.50 -2.68
CA TYR A 442 3.64 -1.46 -1.96
C TYR A 442 4.40 -0.81 -0.81
N VAL A 443 5.23 0.18 -1.09
CA VAL A 443 6.32 0.58 -0.19
C VAL A 443 5.82 1.23 1.10
N ASN A 444 4.68 1.93 1.05
CA ASN A 444 4.08 2.56 2.23
C ASN A 444 2.98 1.68 2.90
N ALA A 445 2.76 0.45 2.41
CA ALA A 445 1.72 -0.44 2.91
C ALA A 445 1.94 -0.91 4.37
N GLY A 446 3.13 -0.68 4.94
CA GLY A 446 3.42 -1.03 6.33
C GLY A 446 2.46 -0.39 7.34
N GLY A 447 1.96 0.81 7.06
CA GLY A 447 0.95 1.47 7.88
C GLY A 447 -0.37 0.68 7.94
N VAL A 448 -0.85 0.18 6.80
CA VAL A 448 -2.09 -0.62 6.75
C VAL A 448 -1.87 -2.03 7.32
N THR A 449 -0.70 -2.63 7.10
CA THR A 449 -0.35 -3.95 7.66
C THR A 449 -0.38 -3.93 9.19
N VAL A 450 0.22 -2.93 9.82
CA VAL A 450 0.21 -2.85 11.29
C VAL A 450 -1.15 -2.39 11.83
N SER A 451 -1.91 -1.58 11.07
CA SER A 451 -3.32 -1.33 11.39
C SER A 451 -4.16 -2.62 11.35
N PHE A 452 -3.90 -3.55 10.43
CA PHE A 452 -4.56 -4.85 10.42
C PHE A 452 -4.22 -5.68 11.66
N PHE A 453 -2.96 -5.68 12.11
CA PHE A 453 -2.57 -6.32 13.37
C PHE A 453 -3.25 -5.67 14.59
N GLU A 454 -3.38 -4.34 14.60
CA GLU A 454 -4.15 -3.63 15.64
C GLU A 454 -5.62 -4.05 15.65
N TRP A 455 -6.24 -4.16 14.47
CA TRP A 455 -7.62 -4.61 14.34
C TRP A 455 -7.77 -6.04 14.87
N LEU A 456 -6.91 -6.98 14.46
CA LEU A 456 -6.89 -8.34 14.99
C LEU A 456 -6.68 -8.38 16.50
N LYS A 457 -5.77 -7.58 17.05
CA LYS A 457 -5.56 -7.48 18.51
C LYS A 457 -6.85 -7.09 19.23
N ASN A 458 -7.57 -6.09 18.71
CA ASN A 458 -8.82 -5.64 19.29
C ASN A 458 -9.94 -6.69 19.18
N LEU A 459 -9.96 -7.51 18.12
CA LEU A 459 -10.90 -8.64 18.01
C LEU A 459 -10.56 -9.81 18.94
N ASN A 460 -9.29 -10.04 19.23
CA ASN A 460 -8.85 -11.15 20.08
C ASN A 460 -8.96 -10.85 21.57
N HIS A 461 -9.11 -9.57 21.97
CA HIS A 461 -9.23 -9.12 23.37
C HIS A 461 -8.07 -9.56 24.29
N VAL A 462 -6.93 -9.92 23.71
CA VAL A 462 -5.76 -10.45 24.43
C VAL A 462 -4.47 -9.86 23.83
N SER A 463 -3.55 -9.43 24.70
CA SER A 463 -2.20 -9.05 24.28
C SER A 463 -1.40 -10.27 23.83
N TYR A 464 -0.74 -10.19 22.67
CA TYR A 464 0.10 -11.27 22.14
C TYR A 464 1.13 -11.78 23.15
N GLY A 465 1.25 -13.10 23.25
CA GLY A 465 2.17 -13.80 24.15
C GLY A 465 1.70 -13.93 25.60
N ARG A 466 0.71 -13.13 26.05
CA ARG A 466 0.27 -13.12 27.46
C ARG A 466 -0.13 -14.50 28.00
N LEU A 467 -0.78 -15.32 27.19
CA LEU A 467 -1.26 -16.65 27.58
C LEU A 467 -0.18 -17.74 27.48
N THR A 468 0.92 -17.49 26.74
CA THR A 468 1.89 -18.55 26.39
C THR A 468 3.30 -18.29 26.89
N PHE A 469 3.67 -17.06 27.28
CA PHE A 469 5.07 -16.71 27.61
C PHE A 469 5.77 -17.66 28.59
N LYS A 470 5.11 -17.96 29.73
CA LYS A 470 5.69 -18.87 30.72
C LYS A 470 5.79 -20.30 30.18
N TYR A 471 4.74 -20.76 29.51
CA TYR A 471 4.69 -22.11 28.98
C TYR A 471 5.74 -22.34 27.88
N GLU A 472 5.88 -21.42 26.92
CA GLU A 472 6.89 -21.48 25.87
C GLU A 472 8.31 -21.39 26.43
N ARG A 473 8.54 -20.52 27.41
CA ARG A 473 9.83 -20.45 28.12
C ARG A 473 10.19 -21.79 28.76
N ASP A 474 9.30 -22.33 29.58
CA ASP A 474 9.55 -23.59 30.29
C ASP A 474 9.72 -24.75 29.30
N SER A 475 8.89 -24.80 28.24
CA SER A 475 8.98 -25.79 27.17
C SER A 475 10.33 -25.73 26.44
N ASN A 476 10.82 -24.54 26.10
CA ASN A 476 12.12 -24.37 25.45
C ASN A 476 13.28 -24.80 26.36
N TYR A 477 13.25 -24.47 27.65
CA TYR A 477 14.26 -24.96 28.59
C TYR A 477 14.19 -26.49 28.77
N HIS A 478 12.99 -27.08 28.80
CA HIS A 478 12.84 -28.53 28.82
C HIS A 478 13.35 -29.19 27.54
N LEU A 479 13.19 -28.55 26.38
CA LEU A 479 13.75 -29.02 25.11
C LEU A 479 15.28 -29.03 25.16
N LEU A 480 15.91 -27.93 25.58
CA LEU A 480 17.37 -27.85 25.74
C LEU A 480 17.88 -28.88 26.76
N MET A 481 17.19 -29.03 27.89
CA MET A 481 17.48 -30.03 28.90
C MET A 481 17.37 -31.47 28.35
N SER A 482 16.39 -31.74 27.49
CA SER A 482 16.23 -33.06 26.85
C SER A 482 17.40 -33.39 25.94
N VAL A 483 17.94 -32.39 25.22
CA VAL A 483 19.15 -32.55 24.40
C VAL A 483 20.37 -32.79 25.30
N GLN A 484 20.55 -31.99 26.35
CA GLN A 484 21.62 -32.15 27.33
C GLN A 484 21.63 -33.57 27.92
N GLN A 485 20.52 -34.00 28.50
CA GLN A 485 20.39 -35.33 29.11
C GLN A 485 20.62 -36.47 28.11
N SER A 486 20.23 -36.29 26.85
CA SER A 486 20.47 -37.29 25.81
C SER A 486 21.95 -37.42 25.49
N LEU A 487 22.66 -36.29 25.35
CA LEU A 487 24.11 -36.27 25.10
C LEU A 487 24.89 -36.85 26.27
N GLU A 488 24.57 -36.44 27.50
CA GLU A 488 25.20 -36.95 28.73
C GLU A 488 24.99 -38.46 28.89
N ARG A 489 23.80 -38.98 28.53
CA ARG A 489 23.53 -40.42 28.55
C ARG A 489 24.34 -41.19 27.52
N THR A 490 24.54 -40.63 26.32
CA THR A 490 25.24 -41.31 25.22
C THR A 490 26.77 -41.25 25.37
N LEU A 491 27.31 -40.12 25.84
CA LEU A 491 28.76 -39.90 25.96
C LEU A 491 29.34 -40.45 27.29
N GLY A 492 28.47 -40.79 28.25
CA GLY A 492 28.83 -41.46 29.49
C GLY A 492 29.45 -40.54 30.54
N LYS A 493 29.69 -41.08 31.74
CA LYS A 493 30.17 -40.29 32.91
C LYS A 493 31.57 -39.67 32.75
N GLY A 494 32.31 -40.03 31.70
CA GLY A 494 33.66 -39.53 31.43
C GLY A 494 33.70 -38.18 30.70
N SER A 495 32.59 -37.72 30.11
CA SER A 495 32.55 -36.49 29.31
C SER A 495 32.27 -35.21 30.12
N GLY A 496 32.03 -35.31 31.43
CA GLY A 496 31.60 -34.17 32.26
C GLY A 496 30.17 -33.72 31.96
N GLU A 497 29.74 -32.62 32.60
CA GLU A 497 28.46 -31.95 32.34
C GLU A 497 28.50 -31.26 30.96
N ILE A 498 27.44 -31.41 30.16
CA ILE A 498 27.36 -30.82 28.82
C ILE A 498 26.23 -29.78 28.80
N PRO A 499 26.47 -28.57 29.34
CA PRO A 499 25.43 -27.57 29.48
C PRO A 499 24.94 -27.09 28.12
N ILE A 500 23.65 -27.32 27.83
CA ILE A 500 23.00 -26.80 26.61
C ILE A 500 22.23 -25.53 26.99
N VAL A 501 22.84 -24.37 26.70
CA VAL A 501 22.29 -23.05 27.04
C VAL A 501 21.85 -22.28 25.79
N PRO A 502 20.82 -21.42 25.90
CA PRO A 502 20.44 -20.50 24.82
C PRO A 502 21.58 -19.58 24.39
N SER A 503 21.69 -19.30 23.08
CA SER A 503 22.49 -18.16 22.59
C SER A 503 21.85 -16.84 23.02
N PRO A 504 22.56 -15.70 23.01
CA PRO A 504 21.97 -14.39 23.32
C PRO A 504 20.72 -14.06 22.49
N GLU A 505 20.72 -14.42 21.20
CA GLU A 505 19.60 -14.20 20.28
C GLU A 505 18.40 -15.09 20.63
N PHE A 506 18.66 -16.37 20.96
CA PHE A 506 17.60 -17.29 21.36
C PHE A 506 17.06 -16.96 22.77
N GLN A 507 17.92 -16.53 23.68
CA GLN A 507 17.54 -16.09 25.03
C GLN A 507 16.55 -14.92 24.98
N ALA A 508 16.73 -13.98 24.04
CA ALA A 508 15.78 -12.89 23.81
C ALA A 508 14.41 -13.35 23.28
N ARG A 509 14.30 -14.58 22.77
CA ARG A 509 13.09 -15.18 22.18
C ARG A 509 12.59 -16.42 22.93
N VAL A 510 13.22 -16.79 24.04
CA VAL A 510 12.94 -18.05 24.75
C VAL A 510 11.51 -18.13 25.24
N ALA A 511 10.91 -16.99 25.57
CA ALA A 511 9.51 -16.91 26.01
C ALA A 511 8.51 -16.88 24.86
N GLY A 512 8.94 -16.89 23.59
CA GLY A 512 8.05 -16.70 22.45
C GLY A 512 7.92 -15.27 21.98
N ALA A 513 6.98 -15.03 21.07
CA ALA A 513 6.80 -13.73 20.42
C ALA A 513 5.89 -12.80 21.24
N SER A 514 6.41 -11.62 21.59
CA SER A 514 5.59 -10.53 22.13
C SER A 514 4.83 -9.78 21.03
N GLU A 515 3.92 -8.88 21.40
CA GLU A 515 3.25 -7.97 20.45
C GLU A 515 4.25 -7.21 19.56
N LYS A 516 5.35 -6.73 20.14
CA LYS A 516 6.42 -6.05 19.41
C LYS A 516 7.06 -6.97 18.37
N ASP A 517 7.31 -8.23 18.73
CA ASP A 517 7.95 -9.20 17.85
C ASP A 517 7.02 -9.61 16.70
N ILE A 518 5.73 -9.81 16.98
CA ILE A 518 4.69 -10.08 15.97
C ILE A 518 4.58 -8.93 14.98
N VAL A 519 4.53 -7.68 15.46
CA VAL A 519 4.46 -6.51 14.57
C VAL A 519 5.70 -6.42 13.68
N HIS A 520 6.89 -6.59 14.25
CA HIS A 520 8.14 -6.49 13.50
C HIS A 520 8.29 -7.61 12.46
N SER A 521 8.12 -8.86 12.89
CA SER A 521 8.30 -10.03 12.02
C SER A 521 7.17 -10.16 10.99
N GLY A 522 5.93 -9.91 11.41
CA GLY A 522 4.77 -9.91 10.52
C GLY A 522 4.89 -8.84 9.44
N LEU A 523 5.29 -7.62 9.80
CA LEU A 523 5.52 -6.55 8.81
C LEU A 523 6.64 -6.92 7.84
N ALA A 524 7.80 -7.35 8.34
CA ALA A 524 8.92 -7.75 7.49
C ALA A 524 8.52 -8.88 6.52
N TYR A 525 7.83 -9.92 7.03
CA TYR A 525 7.31 -11.02 6.21
C TYR A 525 6.35 -10.54 5.12
N THR A 526 5.39 -9.67 5.46
CA THR A 526 4.43 -9.14 4.47
C THR A 526 5.11 -8.30 3.40
N MET A 527 6.09 -7.48 3.78
CA MET A 527 6.84 -6.66 2.83
C MET A 527 7.71 -7.50 1.90
N ASP A 528 8.43 -8.50 2.41
CA ASP A 528 9.25 -9.43 1.60
C ASP A 528 8.37 -10.25 0.65
N ARG A 529 7.34 -10.92 1.18
CA ARG A 529 6.42 -11.72 0.35
C ARG A 529 5.78 -10.89 -0.75
N SER A 530 5.37 -9.66 -0.47
CA SER A 530 4.75 -8.77 -1.46
C SER A 530 5.76 -8.29 -2.49
N ALA A 531 7.00 -7.95 -2.10
CA ALA A 531 8.07 -7.64 -3.06
C ALA A 531 8.31 -8.80 -4.02
N GLN A 532 8.47 -10.02 -3.50
CA GLN A 532 8.66 -11.20 -4.34
C GLN A 532 7.50 -11.42 -5.30
N GLN A 533 6.25 -11.22 -4.87
CA GLN A 533 5.08 -11.29 -5.75
C GLN A 533 5.15 -10.26 -6.88
N ILE A 534 5.48 -9.00 -6.56
CA ILE A 534 5.59 -7.93 -7.55
C ILE A 534 6.73 -8.23 -8.54
N MET A 535 7.90 -8.61 -8.05
CA MET A 535 9.05 -8.97 -8.90
C MET A 535 8.75 -10.16 -9.82
N ASN A 536 8.02 -11.17 -9.32
CA ASN A 536 7.60 -12.33 -10.11
C ASN A 536 6.60 -11.93 -11.20
N ILE A 537 5.64 -11.04 -10.90
CA ILE A 537 4.71 -10.50 -11.89
C ILE A 537 5.45 -9.64 -12.92
N ALA A 538 6.37 -8.78 -12.48
CA ALA A 538 7.21 -7.99 -13.38
C ALA A 538 8.00 -8.88 -14.34
N THR A 539 8.53 -10.00 -13.86
CA THR A 539 9.20 -11.00 -14.70
C THR A 539 8.24 -11.69 -15.65
N ARG A 540 7.07 -12.14 -15.17
CA ARG A 540 6.04 -12.85 -15.96
C ARG A 540 5.56 -12.02 -17.15
N TYR A 541 5.33 -10.72 -16.94
CA TYR A 541 4.84 -9.81 -17.97
C TYR A 541 5.94 -8.98 -18.65
N ASN A 542 7.22 -9.30 -18.37
CA ASN A 542 8.39 -8.61 -18.92
C ASN A 542 8.35 -7.06 -18.75
N LEU A 543 8.03 -6.62 -17.54
CA LEU A 543 7.83 -5.20 -17.21
C LEU A 543 9.12 -4.47 -16.82
N GLY A 544 10.23 -5.17 -16.62
CA GLY A 544 11.52 -4.56 -16.24
C GLY A 544 11.39 -3.71 -14.97
N LEU A 545 11.67 -2.41 -15.07
CA LEU A 545 11.57 -1.45 -13.96
C LEU A 545 10.15 -0.94 -13.68
N ASP A 546 9.14 -1.33 -14.46
CA ASP A 546 7.73 -0.91 -14.25
C ASP A 546 7.05 -1.70 -13.13
N GLN A 547 7.58 -1.53 -11.91
CA GLN A 547 7.11 -2.18 -10.69
C GLN A 547 5.72 -1.68 -10.27
N ARG A 548 5.33 -0.46 -10.67
CA ARG A 548 3.98 0.06 -10.46
C ARG A 548 2.94 -0.77 -11.19
N THR A 549 3.11 -0.98 -12.50
CA THR A 549 2.19 -1.83 -13.26
C THR A 549 2.15 -3.25 -12.69
N ALA A 550 3.30 -3.81 -12.29
CA ALA A 550 3.36 -5.11 -11.63
C ALA A 550 2.56 -5.16 -10.31
N ALA A 551 2.64 -4.11 -9.49
CA ALA A 551 1.87 -4.02 -8.25
C ALA A 551 0.36 -3.93 -8.51
N TYR A 552 -0.08 -3.13 -9.49
CA TYR A 552 -1.49 -3.09 -9.89
C TYR A 552 -1.98 -4.43 -10.45
N LEU A 553 -1.16 -5.13 -11.24
CA LEU A 553 -1.48 -6.48 -11.72
C LEU A 553 -1.68 -7.46 -10.56
N CYS A 554 -0.80 -7.45 -9.56
CA CYS A 554 -0.98 -8.24 -8.33
C CYS A 554 -2.31 -7.94 -7.64
N ALA A 555 -2.69 -6.66 -7.53
CA ALA A 555 -3.93 -6.25 -6.89
C ALA A 555 -5.16 -6.68 -7.72
N ILE A 556 -5.16 -6.40 -9.02
CA ILE A 556 -6.25 -6.74 -9.93
C ILE A 556 -6.48 -8.25 -9.96
N GLU A 557 -5.44 -9.09 -10.09
CA GLU A 557 -5.59 -10.55 -10.10
C GLU A 557 -6.22 -11.09 -8.80
N LYS A 558 -5.96 -10.45 -7.65
CA LYS A 558 -6.54 -10.82 -6.35
C LYS A 558 -8.01 -10.40 -6.26
N VAL A 559 -8.31 -9.14 -6.57
CA VAL A 559 -9.69 -8.60 -6.51
C VAL A 559 -10.60 -9.28 -7.54
N PHE A 560 -10.10 -9.46 -8.77
CA PHE A 560 -10.80 -10.16 -9.85
C PHE A 560 -11.22 -11.56 -9.43
N ARG A 561 -10.35 -12.30 -8.74
CA ARG A 561 -10.63 -13.67 -8.29
C ARG A 561 -11.84 -13.71 -7.36
N VAL A 562 -11.93 -12.77 -6.42
CA VAL A 562 -13.06 -12.69 -5.49
C VAL A 562 -14.36 -12.45 -6.24
N TYR A 563 -14.42 -11.45 -7.13
CA TYR A 563 -15.62 -11.20 -7.93
C TYR A 563 -15.99 -12.39 -8.83
N ASN A 564 -15.00 -13.01 -9.46
CA ASN A 564 -15.23 -14.12 -10.37
C ASN A 564 -15.79 -15.36 -9.64
N GLU A 565 -15.30 -15.66 -8.44
CA GLU A 565 -15.75 -16.80 -7.64
C GLU A 565 -17.08 -16.52 -6.93
N ALA A 566 -17.39 -15.26 -6.61
CA ALA A 566 -18.61 -14.85 -5.91
C ALA A 566 -19.84 -14.66 -6.82
N GLY A 567 -19.71 -14.84 -8.14
CA GLY A 567 -20.82 -14.65 -9.09
C GLY A 567 -20.96 -13.24 -9.66
N PHE A 568 -19.97 -12.36 -9.43
CA PHE A 568 -19.87 -10.96 -9.87
C PHE A 568 -20.94 -10.00 -9.36
N ALA A 569 -22.23 -10.29 -9.61
CA ALA A 569 -23.35 -9.46 -9.21
C ALA A 569 -24.49 -10.33 -8.66
N TYR A 570 -25.26 -9.76 -7.72
CA TYR A 570 -26.42 -10.39 -7.08
C TYR A 570 -27.62 -10.54 -8.00
#